data_AF-A0A0Q4KF14-F1
#
_entry.id   AF-A0A0Q4KF14-F1
#
_cell.length_a   1.000
_cell.length_b   1.000
_cell.length_c   1.000
_cell.angle_alpha   90.00
_cell.angle_beta   90.00
_cell.angle_gamma   90.00
#
_symmetry.space_group_name_H-M   'P 1'
#
loop_
_entity.id
_entity.type
_entity.pdbx_description
1 polymer ?
#
loop_
_entity_poly.entity_id
_entity_poly.type
_entity_poly.pdbx_seq_one_letter_code
_entity_poly.pdbx_strand_id
1 'polypeptide(L)'
;MSIDDDFVFRPLSNVAPVTPTVEFATAGVQETLALADDPLGPLAQLRGIWKGTGLNTIWRPLFDPSNPGQKHFLELNLTVEQIDFTEIQGQIPNRGLLQGDLFMAGLHYMQLVSDNHNNGLHLEPGVWLTVPATTDPSVPASVVRMGSIPHGTTILAQGVASGEAGGPTFAVADITPFVIGDPSQKIPFPETDLSIPTPFRSDPTLIAGITQAMVDDPNTVLSGALTDQDVVSTTNLVITTGPVPIIGGGTANTAFLQGDAAGPNADAVAMEAIFWIEEVRESDGSTVLQLQYTQTVLLDFGGLSWPHVSVATLRQVSAGS
;
A
#
# COMPACT_ATOMS: atom_id res chain seq x y z
N MET A 1 -15.37 -37.08 -2.52
CA MET A 1 -16.71 -36.49 -2.41
C MET A 1 -16.97 -35.83 -3.77
N SER A 2 -17.74 -36.48 -4.64
CA SER A 2 -18.15 -35.90 -5.92
C SER A 2 -19.16 -34.81 -5.59
N ILE A 3 -18.97 -33.59 -6.06
CA ILE A 3 -20.04 -32.59 -6.03
C ILE A 3 -21.05 -33.07 -7.08
N ASP A 4 -22.28 -33.35 -6.67
CA ASP A 4 -23.37 -33.73 -7.58
C ASP A 4 -23.72 -32.56 -8.53
N ASP A 5 -24.09 -32.88 -9.77
CA ASP A 5 -24.32 -31.98 -10.92
C ASP A 5 -25.57 -31.06 -10.80
N ASP A 6 -26.10 -30.82 -9.59
CA ASP A 6 -27.32 -30.02 -9.39
C ASP A 6 -27.11 -28.49 -9.54
N PHE A 7 -25.91 -28.06 -9.94
CA PHE A 7 -25.60 -26.70 -10.38
C PHE A 7 -25.58 -26.58 -11.91
N VAL A 8 -26.75 -26.69 -12.57
CA VAL A 8 -26.85 -26.43 -14.01
C VAL A 8 -26.81 -24.92 -14.28
N PHE A 9 -25.62 -24.38 -14.49
CA PHE A 9 -25.44 -23.03 -15.00
C PHE A 9 -25.85 -22.96 -16.48
N ARG A 10 -26.76 -22.04 -16.81
CA ARG A 10 -27.07 -21.71 -18.21
C ARG A 10 -26.05 -20.66 -18.70
N PRO A 11 -25.48 -20.81 -19.89
CA PRO A 11 -24.53 -19.84 -20.41
C PRO A 11 -25.21 -18.48 -20.61
N LEU A 12 -24.56 -17.42 -20.12
CA LEU A 12 -24.87 -16.06 -20.56
C LEU A 12 -24.40 -15.91 -22.02
N SER A 13 -25.17 -15.19 -22.83
CA SER A 13 -24.88 -14.96 -24.24
C SER A 13 -23.49 -14.34 -24.41
N ASN A 14 -22.65 -14.96 -25.26
CA ASN A 14 -21.31 -14.48 -25.59
C ASN A 14 -21.36 -13.04 -26.10
N VAL A 15 -20.74 -12.12 -25.36
CA VAL A 15 -20.36 -10.80 -25.89
C VAL A 15 -18.97 -10.96 -26.48
N ALA A 16 -18.78 -10.52 -27.73
CA ALA A 16 -17.47 -10.57 -28.38
C ALA A 16 -16.46 -9.70 -27.61
N PRO A 17 -15.21 -10.16 -27.41
CA PRO A 17 -14.18 -9.36 -26.77
C PRO A 17 -13.87 -8.13 -27.63
N VAL A 18 -13.84 -6.95 -27.00
CA VAL A 18 -13.35 -5.72 -27.60
C VAL A 18 -11.96 -5.48 -27.04
N THR A 19 -10.96 -5.33 -27.90
CA THR A 19 -9.59 -4.98 -27.51
C THR A 19 -9.54 -3.48 -27.22
N PRO A 20 -9.33 -3.03 -25.97
CA PRO A 20 -9.16 -1.62 -25.69
C PRO A 20 -7.76 -1.16 -26.14
N THR A 21 -7.70 -0.01 -26.81
CA THR A 21 -6.46 0.73 -27.06
C THR A 21 -6.24 1.67 -25.90
N VAL A 22 -5.12 1.55 -25.19
CA VAL A 22 -4.78 2.41 -24.05
C VAL A 22 -3.78 3.46 -24.51
N GLU A 23 -4.17 4.73 -24.51
CA GLU A 23 -3.24 5.86 -24.67
C GLU A 23 -3.10 6.58 -23.32
N PHE A 24 -1.87 6.66 -22.81
CA PHE A 24 -1.55 7.33 -21.56
C PHE A 24 -1.29 8.83 -21.82
N ALA A 25 -1.88 9.69 -20.99
CA ALA A 25 -1.62 11.13 -21.04
C ALA A 25 -0.26 11.46 -20.43
N THR A 26 0.67 11.93 -21.25
CA THR A 26 2.01 12.37 -20.83
C THR A 26 1.99 13.84 -20.40
N ALA A 27 1.98 14.08 -19.09
CA ALA A 27 2.29 15.39 -18.53
C ALA A 27 3.78 15.45 -18.18
N GLY A 28 4.61 15.77 -19.18
CA GLY A 28 5.90 16.45 -19.03
C GLY A 28 6.92 15.92 -18.02
N VAL A 29 7.47 14.71 -18.25
CA VAL A 29 8.92 14.41 -18.37
C VAL A 29 9.02 13.17 -19.27
N GLN A 30 10.10 13.12 -20.04
CA GLN A 30 10.33 12.35 -21.25
C GLN A 30 10.85 10.94 -20.93
N GLU A 31 9.95 9.96 -20.93
CA GLU A 31 10.04 8.63 -21.57
C GLU A 31 8.85 7.78 -21.12
N THR A 32 7.91 7.52 -22.03
CA THR A 32 6.94 6.44 -21.86
C THR A 32 7.71 5.13 -21.79
N LEU A 33 7.84 4.55 -20.59
CA LEU A 33 8.14 3.13 -20.45
C LEU A 33 6.98 2.37 -21.11
N ALA A 34 7.19 1.99 -22.37
CA ALA A 34 6.33 1.07 -23.06
C ALA A 34 6.49 -0.30 -22.39
N LEU A 35 5.73 -0.56 -21.33
CA LEU A 35 5.40 -1.92 -20.92
C LEU A 35 4.53 -2.47 -22.07
N ALA A 36 5.21 -3.07 -23.04
CA ALA A 36 4.66 -3.59 -24.28
C ALA A 36 3.47 -4.52 -24.02
N ASP A 37 2.36 -4.29 -24.73
CA ASP A 37 1.22 -5.20 -24.99
C ASP A 37 0.60 -6.01 -23.82
N ASP A 38 1.00 -5.79 -22.57
CA ASP A 38 0.50 -6.51 -21.41
C ASP A 38 -0.80 -5.87 -20.89
N PRO A 39 -1.91 -6.62 -20.79
CA PRO A 39 -3.16 -6.10 -20.24
C PRO A 39 -3.02 -5.53 -18.81
N LEU A 40 -2.05 -6.01 -18.02
CA LEU A 40 -1.77 -5.47 -16.69
C LEU A 40 -1.10 -4.09 -16.71
N GLY A 41 -0.55 -3.65 -17.86
CA GLY A 41 0.14 -2.38 -18.00
C GLY A 41 1.19 -2.18 -16.90
N PRO A 42 1.13 -1.10 -16.10
CA PRO A 42 2.12 -0.80 -15.06
C PRO A 42 2.19 -1.85 -13.93
N LEU A 43 1.20 -2.73 -13.81
CA LEU A 43 1.21 -3.79 -12.79
C LEU A 43 1.97 -5.04 -13.26
N ALA A 44 2.35 -5.14 -14.54
CA ALA A 44 2.91 -6.35 -15.12
C ALA A 44 4.16 -6.87 -14.38
N GLN A 45 5.02 -5.96 -13.92
CA GLN A 45 6.25 -6.30 -13.21
C GLN A 45 6.01 -6.84 -11.79
N LEU A 46 4.82 -6.68 -11.20
CA LEU A 46 4.52 -7.19 -9.85
C LEU A 46 4.32 -8.71 -9.80
N ARG A 47 4.06 -9.40 -10.93
CA ARG A 47 3.78 -10.85 -10.95
C ARG A 47 4.84 -11.64 -10.18
N GLY A 48 4.39 -12.56 -9.32
CA GLY A 48 5.28 -13.48 -8.60
C GLY A 48 5.35 -13.23 -7.10
N ILE A 49 6.40 -13.79 -6.50
CA ILE A 49 6.60 -13.82 -5.05
C ILE A 49 7.73 -12.87 -4.70
N TRP A 50 7.46 -12.00 -3.73
CA TRP A 50 8.38 -10.98 -3.24
C TRP A 50 8.66 -11.22 -1.77
N LYS A 51 9.93 -11.07 -1.37
CA LYS A 51 10.34 -11.21 0.02
C LYS A 51 11.29 -10.12 0.42
N GLY A 52 11.16 -9.63 1.64
CA GLY A 52 12.02 -8.57 2.12
C GLY A 52 11.84 -8.25 3.58
N THR A 53 12.34 -7.09 3.96
CA THR A 53 12.30 -6.57 5.31
C THR A 53 11.93 -5.10 5.31
N GLY A 54 11.41 -4.63 6.44
CA GLY A 54 10.90 -3.28 6.56
C GLY A 54 10.84 -2.77 7.99
N LEU A 55 10.08 -1.70 8.16
CA LEU A 55 9.81 -1.03 9.41
C LEU A 55 8.34 -0.62 9.45
N ASN A 56 7.69 -0.96 10.56
CA ASN A 56 6.39 -0.42 10.94
C ASN A 56 6.56 0.54 12.12
N THR A 57 6.02 1.74 11.97
CA THR A 57 5.94 2.76 13.01
C THR A 57 4.48 3.14 13.23
N ILE A 58 3.91 2.68 14.33
CA ILE A 58 2.45 2.58 14.55
C ILE A 58 2.08 3.23 15.89
N TRP A 59 1.12 4.15 15.87
CA TRP A 59 0.53 4.69 17.09
C TRP A 59 -0.73 3.93 17.49
N ARG A 60 -0.63 3.09 18.49
CA ARG A 60 -1.78 2.29 18.94
C ARG A 60 -2.59 3.04 19.98
N PRO A 61 -3.94 2.93 19.96
CA PRO A 61 -4.74 3.28 21.11
C PRO A 61 -4.33 2.43 22.32
N LEU A 62 -4.25 3.08 23.48
CA LEU A 62 -3.96 2.42 24.75
C LEU A 62 -5.11 2.64 25.72
N PHE A 63 -5.71 1.53 26.16
CA PHE A 63 -6.62 1.53 27.29
C PHE A 63 -5.89 1.04 28.54
N ASP A 64 -5.43 1.97 29.37
CA ASP A 64 -4.83 1.68 30.67
C ASP A 64 -5.66 2.33 31.80
N PRO A 65 -6.47 1.55 32.55
CA PRO A 65 -7.23 2.06 33.69
C PRO A 65 -6.35 2.66 34.80
N SER A 66 -5.09 2.25 34.91
CA SER A 66 -4.16 2.73 35.93
C SER A 66 -3.53 4.07 35.57
N ASN A 67 -3.48 4.39 34.27
CA ASN A 67 -3.02 5.67 33.75
C ASN A 67 -4.03 6.24 32.72
N PRO A 68 -5.19 6.75 33.16
CA PRO A 68 -6.25 7.16 32.25
C PRO A 68 -5.87 8.33 31.33
N GLY A 69 -4.79 9.06 31.63
CA GLY A 69 -4.26 10.13 30.78
C GLY A 69 -3.45 9.61 29.58
N GLN A 70 -2.88 8.40 29.67
CA GLN A 70 -2.17 7.78 28.56
C GLN A 70 -3.17 7.08 27.63
N LYS A 71 -3.28 7.56 26.41
CA LYS A 71 -4.24 7.05 25.40
C LYS A 71 -3.57 6.39 24.20
N HIS A 72 -2.25 6.36 24.16
CA HIS A 72 -1.49 5.89 23.02
C HIS A 72 -0.26 5.09 23.44
N PHE A 73 0.25 4.30 22.50
CA PHE A 73 1.50 3.56 22.60
C PHE A 73 2.20 3.60 21.24
N LEU A 74 3.49 3.93 21.20
CA LEU A 74 4.29 3.89 19.97
C LEU A 74 4.86 2.49 19.77
N GLU A 75 4.28 1.74 18.84
CA GLU A 75 4.80 0.45 18.43
C GLU A 75 5.75 0.61 17.25
N LEU A 76 7.00 0.21 17.45
CA LEU A 76 8.03 0.11 16.43
C LEU A 76 8.35 -1.37 16.22
N ASN A 77 8.32 -1.82 14.97
CA ASN A 77 8.64 -3.21 14.60
C ASN A 77 9.52 -3.25 13.36
N LEU A 78 10.64 -3.97 13.45
CA LEU A 78 11.32 -4.47 12.25
C LEU A 78 10.50 -5.60 11.65
N THR A 79 10.19 -5.52 10.36
CA THR A 79 9.31 -6.47 9.68
C THR A 79 10.07 -7.41 8.75
N VAL A 80 9.54 -8.61 8.61
CA VAL A 80 9.84 -9.55 7.53
C VAL A 80 8.57 -9.75 6.73
N GLU A 81 8.65 -9.62 5.41
CA GLU A 81 7.48 -9.55 4.55
C GLU A 81 7.56 -10.51 3.38
N GLN A 82 6.40 -11.08 3.02
CA GLN A 82 6.17 -11.76 1.76
C GLN A 82 4.93 -11.18 1.09
N ILE A 83 5.01 -10.92 -0.21
CA ILE A 83 3.84 -10.56 -1.03
C ILE A 83 3.80 -11.48 -2.24
N ASP A 84 2.68 -12.17 -2.42
CA ASP A 84 2.43 -13.03 -3.56
C ASP A 84 1.44 -12.33 -4.49
N PHE A 85 1.84 -12.02 -5.73
CA PHE A 85 0.96 -11.48 -6.76
C PHE A 85 0.71 -12.52 -7.86
N THR A 86 -0.56 -12.79 -8.14
CA THR A 86 -0.98 -13.76 -9.16
C THR A 86 -2.02 -13.13 -10.08
N GLU A 87 -1.87 -13.33 -11.39
CA GLU A 87 -2.77 -12.76 -12.39
C GLU A 87 -4.19 -13.32 -12.26
N ILE A 88 -5.16 -12.39 -12.30
CA ILE A 88 -6.57 -12.71 -12.46
C ILE A 88 -6.78 -13.05 -13.94
N GLN A 89 -7.08 -14.31 -14.22
CA GLN A 89 -7.22 -14.80 -15.59
C GLN A 89 -8.39 -14.14 -16.32
N GLY A 90 -8.08 -13.48 -17.45
CA GLY A 90 -9.06 -12.84 -18.32
C GLY A 90 -9.42 -11.41 -17.94
N GLN A 91 -10.29 -10.80 -18.74
CA GLN A 91 -10.79 -9.45 -18.49
C GLN A 91 -11.79 -9.43 -17.33
N ILE A 92 -11.77 -8.35 -16.56
CA ILE A 92 -12.70 -8.08 -15.46
C ILE A 92 -13.72 -7.03 -15.95
N PRO A 93 -14.92 -7.43 -16.38
CA PRO A 93 -15.89 -6.51 -16.96
C PRO A 93 -16.64 -5.70 -15.89
N ASN A 94 -16.79 -4.40 -16.11
CA ASN A 94 -17.70 -3.51 -15.41
C ASN A 94 -18.73 -2.93 -16.39
N ARG A 95 -20.01 -2.93 -16.01
CA ARG A 95 -21.09 -2.49 -16.90
C ARG A 95 -21.28 -0.99 -16.86
N GLY A 96 -21.30 -0.38 -18.03
CA GLY A 96 -21.50 1.05 -18.20
C GLY A 96 -22.98 1.43 -18.24
N LEU A 97 -23.33 2.55 -17.61
CA LEU A 97 -24.65 3.20 -17.76
C LEU A 97 -24.53 4.51 -18.54
N LEU A 98 -23.59 5.37 -18.15
CA LEU A 98 -23.35 6.69 -18.77
C LEU A 98 -22.20 6.68 -19.79
N GLN A 99 -21.51 5.55 -19.91
CA GLN A 99 -20.51 5.26 -20.93
C GLN A 99 -20.62 3.77 -21.31
N GLY A 100 -19.80 3.31 -22.27
CA GLY A 100 -19.71 1.89 -22.61
C GLY A 100 -19.16 1.03 -21.47
N ASP A 101 -19.25 -0.29 -21.63
CA ASP A 101 -18.63 -1.24 -20.69
C ASP A 101 -17.12 -1.04 -20.60
N LEU A 102 -16.58 -1.26 -19.41
CA LEU A 102 -15.15 -1.23 -19.14
C LEU A 102 -14.64 -2.65 -18.91
N PHE A 103 -13.41 -2.90 -19.34
CA PHE A 103 -12.72 -4.17 -19.13
C PHE A 103 -11.39 -3.87 -18.47
N MET A 104 -11.26 -4.32 -17.22
CA MET A 104 -10.04 -4.17 -16.42
C MET A 104 -9.22 -5.45 -16.51
N ALA A 105 -7.96 -5.36 -16.09
CA ALA A 105 -7.10 -6.51 -15.81
C ALA A 105 -6.46 -6.32 -14.44
N GLY A 106 -5.97 -7.39 -13.81
CA GLY A 106 -5.41 -7.24 -12.47
C GLY A 106 -4.71 -8.47 -11.91
N LEU A 107 -4.12 -8.25 -10.74
CA LEU A 107 -3.47 -9.26 -9.90
C LEU A 107 -4.30 -9.41 -8.63
N HIS A 108 -4.50 -10.62 -8.15
CA HIS A 108 -4.81 -10.81 -6.73
C HIS A 108 -3.50 -10.92 -5.95
N TYR A 109 -3.50 -10.43 -4.72
CA TYR A 109 -2.34 -10.54 -3.84
C TYR A 109 -2.66 -11.07 -2.45
N MET A 110 -1.64 -11.61 -1.81
CA MET A 110 -1.60 -11.90 -0.38
C MET A 110 -0.32 -11.32 0.21
N GLN A 111 -0.45 -10.38 1.14
CA GLN A 111 0.68 -9.87 1.93
C GLN A 111 0.70 -10.53 3.30
N LEU A 112 1.87 -11.00 3.71
CA LEU A 112 2.16 -11.55 5.02
C LEU A 112 3.28 -10.74 5.66
N VAL A 113 3.06 -10.27 6.88
CA VAL A 113 4.05 -9.51 7.65
C VAL A 113 4.23 -10.18 9.00
N SER A 114 5.47 -10.45 9.37
CA SER A 114 5.86 -10.85 10.72
C SER A 114 6.87 -9.89 11.31
N ASP A 115 7.05 -9.94 12.62
CA ASP A 115 8.23 -9.33 13.25
C ASP A 115 9.51 -10.10 12.87
N ASN A 116 10.66 -9.57 13.27
CA ASN A 116 11.96 -10.21 13.12
C ASN A 116 12.16 -11.48 14.00
N HIS A 117 11.15 -11.90 14.74
CA HIS A 117 11.09 -13.14 15.53
C HIS A 117 10.08 -14.16 14.97
N ASN A 118 9.51 -13.90 13.77
CA ASN A 118 8.50 -14.71 13.09
C ASN A 118 7.12 -14.76 13.76
N ASN A 119 6.78 -13.80 14.63
CA ASN A 119 5.40 -13.63 15.09
C ASN A 119 4.61 -12.89 14.02
N GLY A 120 3.47 -13.44 13.60
CA GLY A 120 2.60 -12.80 12.60
C GLY A 120 2.03 -11.47 13.11
N LEU A 121 2.24 -10.40 12.34
CA LEU A 121 1.73 -9.05 12.62
C LEU A 121 0.57 -8.67 11.69
N HIS A 122 0.62 -9.12 10.44
CA HIS A 122 -0.34 -8.73 9.42
C HIS A 122 -0.55 -9.83 8.37
N LEU A 123 -1.77 -9.92 7.88
CA LEU A 123 -2.15 -10.73 6.71
C LEU A 123 -3.15 -9.91 5.92
N GLU A 124 -2.95 -9.70 4.63
CA GLU A 124 -3.85 -8.87 3.82
C GLU A 124 -4.06 -9.51 2.43
N PRO A 125 -5.25 -10.08 2.15
CA PRO A 125 -5.67 -10.38 0.80
C PRO A 125 -6.20 -9.12 0.10
N GLY A 126 -5.97 -9.05 -1.20
CA GLY A 126 -6.54 -7.98 -2.02
C GLY A 126 -6.37 -8.19 -3.52
N VAL A 127 -6.67 -7.13 -4.28
CA VAL A 127 -6.42 -7.07 -5.71
C VAL A 127 -5.80 -5.73 -6.12
N TRP A 128 -4.95 -5.78 -7.14
CA TRP A 128 -4.49 -4.64 -7.90
C TRP A 128 -5.11 -4.67 -9.30
N LEU A 129 -5.71 -3.58 -9.74
CA LEU A 129 -6.36 -3.48 -11.05
C LEU A 129 -5.77 -2.34 -11.88
N THR A 130 -5.63 -2.56 -13.17
CA THR A 130 -5.46 -1.52 -14.18
C THR A 130 -6.83 -1.18 -14.76
N VAL A 131 -7.22 0.09 -14.64
CA VAL A 131 -8.51 0.60 -15.08
C VAL A 131 -8.31 1.53 -16.28
N PRO A 132 -8.93 1.27 -17.44
CA PRO A 132 -8.86 2.16 -18.58
C PRO A 132 -9.42 3.55 -18.26
N ALA A 133 -9.00 4.57 -19.02
CA ALA A 133 -9.59 5.90 -18.92
C ALA A 133 -11.11 5.85 -19.15
N THR A 134 -11.83 6.70 -18.43
CA THR A 134 -13.29 6.78 -18.52
C THR A 134 -13.71 8.13 -19.09
N THR A 135 -14.89 8.15 -19.71
CA THR A 135 -15.53 9.35 -20.27
C THR A 135 -16.62 9.89 -19.36
N ASP A 136 -17.26 9.03 -18.57
CA ASP A 136 -18.23 9.41 -17.54
C ASP A 136 -18.09 8.50 -16.29
N PRO A 137 -17.52 9.01 -15.18
CA PRO A 137 -16.86 10.32 -15.07
C PRO A 137 -15.65 10.42 -15.99
N SER A 138 -15.24 11.62 -16.40
CA SER A 138 -14.02 11.79 -17.21
C SER A 138 -12.78 11.74 -16.32
N VAL A 139 -12.13 10.58 -16.20
CA VAL A 139 -10.87 10.41 -15.47
C VAL A 139 -9.84 9.65 -16.31
N PRO A 140 -8.52 9.89 -16.13
CA PRO A 140 -7.49 9.16 -16.86
C PRO A 140 -7.47 7.69 -16.47
N ALA A 141 -6.71 6.88 -17.22
CA ALA A 141 -6.41 5.52 -16.82
C ALA A 141 -5.74 5.51 -15.44
N SER A 142 -6.08 4.53 -14.62
CA SER A 142 -5.70 4.48 -13.22
C SER A 142 -5.26 3.09 -12.78
N VAL A 143 -4.60 3.04 -11.63
CA VAL A 143 -4.34 1.81 -10.87
C VAL A 143 -5.15 1.84 -9.59
N VAL A 144 -5.67 0.68 -9.20
CA VAL A 144 -6.53 0.52 -8.02
C VAL A 144 -6.00 -0.61 -7.15
N ARG A 145 -5.88 -0.38 -5.84
CA ARG A 145 -5.64 -1.40 -4.83
C ARG A 145 -6.87 -1.51 -3.94
N MET A 146 -7.44 -2.71 -3.86
CA MET A 146 -8.49 -3.06 -2.90
C MET A 146 -7.97 -4.13 -1.96
N GLY A 147 -8.09 -3.91 -0.65
CA GLY A 147 -7.52 -4.78 0.38
C GLY A 147 -8.47 -5.00 1.55
N SER A 148 -8.39 -6.18 2.16
CA SER A 148 -9.10 -6.52 3.40
C SER A 148 -8.11 -6.78 4.53
N ILE A 149 -8.18 -5.96 5.57
CA ILE A 149 -7.24 -5.96 6.67
C ILE A 149 -7.92 -6.62 7.90
N PRO A 150 -7.35 -7.70 8.46
CA PRO A 150 -7.95 -8.49 9.54
C PRO A 150 -8.03 -7.74 10.86
N HIS A 151 -7.45 -6.53 10.93
CA HIS A 151 -7.65 -5.57 12.03
C HIS A 151 -9.01 -4.87 11.98
N GLY A 152 -9.84 -5.17 10.97
CA GLY A 152 -11.23 -4.72 10.89
C GLY A 152 -11.47 -3.56 9.93
N THR A 153 -10.65 -3.43 8.88
CA THR A 153 -10.77 -2.38 7.87
C THR A 153 -10.69 -2.96 6.47
N THR A 154 -11.43 -2.39 5.51
CA THR A 154 -11.21 -2.62 4.08
C THR A 154 -10.92 -1.31 3.38
N ILE A 155 -10.11 -1.34 2.33
CA ILE A 155 -9.69 -0.15 1.59
C ILE A 155 -10.05 -0.26 0.11
N LEU A 156 -10.31 0.90 -0.50
CA LEU A 156 -10.29 1.11 -1.94
C LEU A 156 -9.38 2.32 -2.17
N ALA A 157 -8.16 2.07 -2.63
CA ALA A 157 -7.19 3.09 -2.98
C ALA A 157 -7.03 3.16 -4.50
N GLN A 158 -7.00 4.37 -5.04
CA GLN A 158 -6.88 4.63 -6.47
C GLN A 158 -5.76 5.63 -6.72
N GLY A 159 -5.21 5.60 -7.92
CA GLY A 159 -4.30 6.64 -8.36
C GLY A 159 -3.71 6.35 -9.72
N VAL A 160 -2.47 6.76 -9.93
CA VAL A 160 -1.84 6.77 -11.24
C VAL A 160 -0.50 6.07 -11.20
N ALA A 161 -0.09 5.58 -12.37
CA ALA A 161 1.25 5.05 -12.57
C ALA A 161 2.11 6.04 -13.36
N SER A 162 3.40 6.08 -13.07
CA SER A 162 4.41 6.83 -13.82
C SER A 162 5.72 6.05 -13.89
N GLY A 163 6.66 6.53 -14.69
CA GLY A 163 7.99 5.95 -14.81
C GLY A 163 9.06 7.02 -14.64
N GLU A 164 10.22 6.62 -14.11
CA GLU A 164 11.41 7.47 -14.06
C GLU A 164 12.69 6.65 -14.28
N ALA A 165 13.72 7.32 -14.80
CA ALA A 165 15.05 6.75 -14.90
C ALA A 165 15.75 6.84 -13.54
N GLY A 166 16.46 5.78 -13.16
CA GLY A 166 17.12 5.73 -11.86
C GLY A 166 16.20 5.33 -10.70
N GLY A 167 16.73 5.49 -9.49
CA GLY A 167 16.01 5.21 -8.25
C GLY A 167 15.10 6.37 -7.81
N PRO A 168 14.05 6.07 -7.03
CA PRO A 168 13.09 7.07 -6.60
C PRO A 168 13.68 8.03 -5.57
N THR A 169 13.00 9.17 -5.40
CA THR A 169 13.22 10.07 -4.27
C THR A 169 12.10 9.91 -3.26
N PHE A 170 12.45 9.83 -1.98
CA PHE A 170 11.47 9.66 -0.92
C PHE A 170 11.16 11.02 -0.26
N ALA A 171 9.89 11.38 -0.23
CA ALA A 171 9.42 12.44 0.64
C ALA A 171 9.54 12.01 2.11
N VAL A 172 9.65 12.96 3.03
CA VAL A 172 9.66 12.67 4.47
C VAL A 172 8.33 12.04 4.87
N ALA A 173 8.37 10.88 5.51
CA ALA A 173 7.20 10.26 6.12
C ALA A 173 7.12 10.67 7.61
N ASP A 174 6.40 11.74 7.90
CA ASP A 174 6.29 12.25 9.27
C ASP A 174 5.25 11.45 10.07
N ILE A 175 5.67 10.89 11.21
CA ILE A 175 4.83 10.11 12.11
C ILE A 175 4.15 10.94 13.20
N THR A 176 4.36 12.26 13.21
CA THR A 176 3.88 13.13 14.29
C THR A 176 2.36 13.26 14.25
N PRO A 177 1.65 12.89 15.32
CA PRO A 177 0.21 13.05 15.40
C PRO A 177 -0.20 14.52 15.27
N PHE A 178 -1.42 14.77 14.82
CA PHE A 178 -1.93 16.14 14.63
C PHE A 178 -3.42 16.24 14.94
N VAL A 179 -3.92 17.47 15.10
CA VAL A 179 -5.34 17.71 15.35
C VAL A 179 -6.17 17.28 14.15
N ILE A 180 -7.22 16.48 14.36
CA ILE A 180 -8.08 15.97 13.28
C ILE A 180 -8.54 17.13 12.38
N GLY A 181 -8.30 16.99 11.08
CA GLY A 181 -8.66 17.99 10.06
C GLY A 181 -7.67 19.15 9.91
N ASP A 182 -6.59 19.23 10.71
CA ASP A 182 -5.53 20.23 10.60
C ASP A 182 -4.12 19.60 10.74
N PRO A 183 -3.55 19.06 9.64
CA PRO A 183 -2.20 18.50 9.61
C PRO A 183 -1.07 19.47 9.99
N SER A 184 -1.34 20.78 10.05
CA SER A 184 -0.35 21.77 10.46
C SER A 184 -0.19 21.86 11.98
N GLN A 185 -1.21 21.43 12.75
CA GLN A 185 -1.20 21.42 14.20
C GLN A 185 -0.68 20.09 14.75
N LYS A 186 0.64 19.90 14.62
CA LYS A 186 1.35 18.72 15.10
C LYS A 186 1.47 18.70 16.63
N ILE A 187 1.33 17.52 17.21
CA ILE A 187 1.43 17.22 18.64
C ILE A 187 2.55 16.20 18.83
N PRO A 188 3.78 16.64 19.16
CA PRO A 188 4.88 15.72 19.43
C PRO A 188 4.70 15.03 20.78
N PHE A 189 5.18 13.79 20.87
CA PHE A 189 5.11 12.96 22.07
C PHE A 189 6.51 12.42 22.42
N PRO A 190 6.86 12.29 23.71
CA PRO A 190 8.20 11.85 24.12
C PRO A 190 8.57 10.45 23.63
N GLU A 191 7.59 9.61 23.30
CA GLU A 191 7.77 8.29 22.72
C GLU A 191 8.51 8.33 21.38
N THR A 192 8.52 9.43 20.63
CA THR A 192 9.29 9.49 19.38
C THR A 192 10.79 9.70 19.59
N ASP A 193 11.22 10.15 20.78
CA ASP A 193 12.64 10.34 21.10
C ASP A 193 13.20 9.07 21.74
N LEU A 194 14.00 8.31 20.98
CA LEU A 194 14.60 7.06 21.44
C LEU A 194 15.54 7.23 22.65
N SER A 195 16.04 8.45 22.90
CA SER A 195 16.87 8.75 24.07
C SER A 195 16.08 8.89 25.37
N ILE A 196 14.76 9.10 25.28
CA ILE A 196 13.86 9.21 26.43
C ILE A 196 13.32 7.80 26.77
N PRO A 197 13.62 7.25 27.97
CA PRO A 197 13.00 6.02 28.43
C PRO A 197 11.51 6.23 28.72
N THR A 198 10.66 5.39 28.16
CA THR A 198 9.20 5.40 28.39
C THR A 198 8.66 3.98 28.32
N PRO A 199 7.65 3.63 29.16
CA PRO A 199 6.96 2.36 29.05
C PRO A 199 5.92 2.33 27.91
N PHE A 200 5.68 3.46 27.22
CA PHE A 200 4.66 3.61 26.19
C PHE A 200 5.22 3.54 24.76
N ARG A 201 6.40 2.93 24.61
CA ARG A 201 7.02 2.57 23.34
C ARG A 201 7.45 1.09 23.37
N SER A 202 7.56 0.46 22.20
CA SER A 202 8.18 -0.88 22.06
C SER A 202 9.46 -1.01 22.90
N ASP A 203 9.64 -2.19 23.49
CA ASP A 203 10.78 -2.50 24.36
C ASP A 203 12.10 -2.27 23.59
N PRO A 204 13.06 -1.51 24.16
CA PRO A 204 14.36 -1.25 23.54
C PRO A 204 15.12 -2.50 23.07
N THR A 205 14.91 -3.64 23.72
CA THR A 205 15.54 -4.92 23.36
C THR A 205 14.95 -5.54 22.09
N LEU A 206 13.69 -5.23 21.76
CA LEU A 206 13.00 -5.72 20.56
C LEU A 206 13.25 -4.82 19.33
N ILE A 207 13.62 -3.56 19.57
CA ILE A 207 13.84 -2.54 18.53
C ILE A 207 15.32 -2.27 18.26
N ALA A 208 16.20 -3.18 18.66
CA ALA A 208 17.63 -3.09 18.37
C ALA A 208 17.85 -2.98 16.85
N GLY A 209 18.48 -1.88 16.41
CA GLY A 209 18.72 -1.57 15.00
C GLY A 209 17.84 -0.44 14.45
N ILE A 210 16.76 -0.08 15.13
CA ILE A 210 15.98 1.12 14.79
C ILE A 210 16.74 2.36 15.30
N THR A 211 16.96 3.33 14.42
CA THR A 211 17.67 4.57 14.72
C THR A 211 16.70 5.75 14.88
N GLN A 212 17.16 6.85 15.49
CA GLN A 212 16.33 8.06 15.61
C GLN A 212 15.90 8.59 14.23
N ALA A 213 16.80 8.56 13.24
CA ALA A 213 16.49 8.97 11.87
C ALA A 213 15.36 8.15 11.24
N MET A 214 15.28 6.86 11.55
CA MET A 214 14.18 5.98 11.09
C MET A 214 12.86 6.26 11.80
N VAL A 215 12.88 6.76 13.04
CA VAL A 215 11.67 7.18 13.75
C VAL A 215 11.19 8.54 13.25
N ASP A 216 12.12 9.48 13.04
CA ASP A 216 11.82 10.82 12.54
C ASP A 216 11.28 10.79 11.09
N ASP A 217 11.82 9.88 10.28
CA ASP A 217 11.41 9.63 8.91
C ASP A 217 11.63 8.15 8.53
N PRO A 218 10.59 7.30 8.59
CA PRO A 218 10.70 5.90 8.21
C PRO A 218 11.18 5.69 6.77
N ASN A 219 10.97 6.64 5.85
CA ASN A 219 11.47 6.52 4.49
C ASN A 219 13.01 6.55 4.41
N THR A 220 13.71 6.91 5.49
CA THR A 220 15.17 6.72 5.58
C THR A 220 15.59 5.25 5.52
N VAL A 221 14.70 4.31 5.86
CA VAL A 221 14.95 2.87 5.67
C VAL A 221 15.04 2.54 4.17
N LEU A 222 14.18 3.14 3.35
CA LEU A 222 14.15 2.93 1.91
C LEU A 222 15.38 3.54 1.23
N SER A 223 15.71 4.80 1.55
CA SER A 223 16.92 5.44 1.02
C SER A 223 18.20 4.74 1.47
N GLY A 224 18.24 4.26 2.72
CA GLY A 224 19.34 3.43 3.23
C GLY A 224 19.52 2.15 2.41
N ALA A 225 18.44 1.46 2.05
CA ALA A 225 18.50 0.24 1.25
C ALA A 225 19.02 0.47 -0.18
N LEU A 226 18.88 1.69 -0.73
CA LEU A 226 19.42 2.06 -2.04
C LEU A 226 20.89 2.49 -2.01
N THR A 227 21.49 2.64 -0.83
CA THR A 227 22.91 2.99 -0.71
C THR A 227 23.73 1.86 -1.35
N ASP A 228 24.44 2.18 -2.43
CA ASP A 228 25.26 1.27 -3.26
C ASP A 228 24.51 0.42 -4.31
N GLN A 229 23.22 0.69 -4.57
CA GLN A 229 22.50 0.07 -5.69
C GLN A 229 22.56 0.91 -6.97
N ASP A 230 22.71 0.26 -8.13
CA ASP A 230 22.56 0.87 -9.46
C ASP A 230 21.13 0.66 -9.96
N VAL A 231 20.20 1.49 -9.49
CA VAL A 231 18.82 1.47 -9.99
C VAL A 231 18.80 2.07 -11.38
N VAL A 232 18.29 1.31 -12.36
CA VAL A 232 18.28 1.66 -13.78
C VAL A 232 16.99 2.39 -14.15
N SER A 233 15.86 1.88 -13.68
CA SER A 233 14.53 2.41 -13.95
C SER A 233 13.58 2.10 -12.80
N THR A 234 12.55 2.93 -12.65
CA THR A 234 11.52 2.76 -11.62
C THR A 234 10.13 2.99 -12.21
N THR A 235 9.22 2.01 -12.00
CA THR A 235 7.78 2.18 -12.19
C THR A 235 7.15 2.57 -10.86
N ASN A 236 6.48 3.71 -10.84
CA ASN A 236 5.82 4.29 -9.68
C ASN A 236 4.32 3.96 -9.71
N LEU A 237 3.76 3.44 -8.62
CA LEU A 237 2.32 3.31 -8.40
C LEU A 237 1.94 4.17 -7.19
N VAL A 238 1.34 5.33 -7.44
CA VAL A 238 0.92 6.28 -6.40
C VAL A 238 -0.58 6.15 -6.21
N ILE A 239 -1.01 5.73 -5.02
CA ILE A 239 -2.41 5.46 -4.70
C ILE A 239 -2.84 6.09 -3.39
N THR A 240 -4.12 6.44 -3.29
CA THR A 240 -4.74 6.93 -2.05
C THR A 240 -6.21 6.53 -1.98
N THR A 241 -6.73 6.40 -0.77
CA THR A 241 -8.18 6.27 -0.53
C THR A 241 -8.91 7.61 -0.63
N GLY A 242 -8.19 8.73 -0.77
CA GLY A 242 -8.75 10.05 -1.01
C GLY A 242 -9.24 10.25 -2.45
N PRO A 243 -10.03 11.32 -2.70
CA PRO A 243 -10.68 11.54 -4.00
C PRO A 243 -9.77 12.21 -5.06
N VAL A 244 -8.47 12.34 -4.80
CA VAL A 244 -7.49 13.01 -5.67
C VAL A 244 -6.25 12.11 -5.76
N PRO A 245 -5.71 11.82 -6.96
CA PRO A 245 -6.06 12.41 -8.27
C PRO A 245 -7.29 11.79 -8.94
N ILE A 246 -7.74 10.61 -8.50
CA ILE A 246 -8.88 9.90 -9.08
C ILE A 246 -10.04 9.96 -8.09
N ILE A 247 -11.20 10.42 -8.55
CA ILE A 247 -12.40 10.50 -7.71
C ILE A 247 -12.86 9.11 -7.23
N GLY A 248 -13.45 9.06 -6.04
CA GLY A 248 -13.84 7.81 -5.37
C GLY A 248 -12.83 7.44 -4.28
N GLY A 249 -12.68 6.15 -4.01
CA GLY A 249 -11.84 5.66 -2.92
C GLY A 249 -12.57 5.60 -1.58
N GLY A 250 -11.87 5.08 -0.58
CA GLY A 250 -12.30 5.15 0.81
C GLY A 250 -11.78 4.03 1.67
N THR A 251 -12.10 4.13 2.95
CA THR A 251 -11.92 3.10 3.95
C THR A 251 -13.30 2.68 4.48
N ALA A 252 -13.42 1.46 4.97
CA ALA A 252 -14.59 1.02 5.72
C ALA A 252 -14.12 0.25 6.95
N ASN A 253 -14.66 0.62 8.11
CA ASN A 253 -14.23 0.12 9.41
C ASN A 253 -15.32 -0.74 10.07
N THR A 254 -14.88 -1.72 10.87
CA THR A 254 -15.78 -2.45 11.77
C THR A 254 -16.30 -1.53 12.89
N ALA A 255 -17.41 -1.93 13.51
CA ALA A 255 -18.03 -1.15 14.60
C ALA A 255 -17.08 -0.90 15.77
N PHE A 256 -16.15 -1.82 16.06
CA PHE A 256 -15.17 -1.61 17.13
C PHE A 256 -14.25 -0.42 16.83
N LEU A 257 -13.73 -0.34 15.60
CA LEU A 257 -12.85 0.74 15.17
C LEU A 257 -13.60 2.07 15.09
N GLN A 258 -14.75 2.07 14.41
CA GLN A 258 -15.59 3.25 14.20
C GLN A 258 -16.10 3.86 15.52
N GLY A 259 -16.37 3.01 16.51
CA GLY A 259 -16.92 3.43 17.80
C GLY A 259 -18.36 3.96 17.70
N ASP A 260 -18.74 4.79 18.67
CA ASP A 260 -20.07 5.40 18.77
C ASP A 260 -19.99 6.88 19.15
N ALA A 261 -21.01 7.42 19.82
CA ALA A 261 -21.03 8.82 20.26
C ALA A 261 -19.87 9.19 21.22
N ALA A 262 -19.22 8.22 21.86
CA ALA A 262 -18.03 8.44 22.68
C ALA A 262 -16.75 8.62 21.85
N GLY A 263 -16.82 8.37 20.54
CA GLY A 263 -15.71 8.43 19.61
C GLY A 263 -15.18 7.05 19.20
N PRO A 264 -14.26 7.03 18.22
CA PRO A 264 -13.68 5.79 17.71
C PRO A 264 -12.63 5.20 18.66
N ASN A 265 -12.45 3.88 18.59
CA ASN A 265 -11.27 3.26 19.19
C ASN A 265 -10.03 3.49 18.31
N ALA A 266 -10.19 3.45 16.98
CA ALA A 266 -9.14 3.68 15.98
C ALA A 266 -9.76 3.70 14.58
N ASP A 267 -10.41 4.80 14.19
CA ASP A 267 -11.05 4.90 12.89
C ASP A 267 -10.00 5.09 11.80
N ALA A 268 -9.84 4.12 10.88
CA ALA A 268 -8.94 4.31 9.75
C ALA A 268 -9.62 5.23 8.72
N VAL A 269 -9.20 6.49 8.65
CA VAL A 269 -9.88 7.53 7.86
C VAL A 269 -9.26 7.76 6.49
N ALA A 270 -7.98 7.43 6.33
CA ALA A 270 -7.28 7.54 5.05
C ALA A 270 -6.11 6.58 4.97
N MET A 271 -5.76 6.18 3.75
CA MET A 271 -4.49 5.55 3.42
C MET A 271 -3.93 6.16 2.15
N GLU A 272 -2.63 6.40 2.12
CA GLU A 272 -1.85 6.66 0.92
C GLU A 272 -0.66 5.71 0.85
N ALA A 273 -0.27 5.32 -0.36
CA ALA A 273 0.90 4.49 -0.57
C ALA A 273 1.56 4.81 -1.91
N ILE A 274 2.88 4.62 -1.94
CA ILE A 274 3.66 4.59 -3.17
C ILE A 274 4.38 3.25 -3.22
N PHE A 275 4.23 2.55 -4.35
CA PHE A 275 5.02 1.36 -4.68
C PHE A 275 5.98 1.72 -5.80
N TRP A 276 7.26 1.41 -5.60
CA TRP A 276 8.34 1.59 -6.55
C TRP A 276 8.81 0.22 -7.01
N ILE A 277 8.55 -0.11 -8.27
CA ILE A 277 9.03 -1.34 -8.89
C ILE A 277 10.30 -0.97 -9.65
N GLU A 278 11.44 -1.38 -9.12
CA GLU A 278 12.76 -0.92 -9.53
C GLU A 278 13.50 -2.03 -10.28
N GLU A 279 14.11 -1.67 -11.41
CA GLU A 279 15.10 -2.52 -12.06
C GLU A 279 16.49 -2.16 -11.54
N VAL A 280 17.12 -3.08 -10.81
CA VAL A 280 18.44 -2.88 -10.22
C VAL A 280 19.47 -3.66 -11.02
N ARG A 281 20.55 -3.00 -11.43
CA ARG A 281 21.68 -3.65 -12.09
C ARG A 281 22.60 -4.32 -11.07
N GLU A 282 22.88 -5.59 -11.32
CA GLU A 282 23.81 -6.39 -10.55
C GLU A 282 25.26 -6.25 -11.06
N SER A 283 26.22 -6.67 -10.24
CA SER A 283 27.65 -6.58 -10.56
C SER A 283 28.08 -7.34 -11.83
N ASP A 284 27.30 -8.35 -12.25
CA ASP A 284 27.53 -9.12 -13.47
C ASP A 284 26.87 -8.50 -14.72
N GLY A 285 26.20 -7.37 -14.57
CA GLY A 285 25.49 -6.64 -15.62
C GLY A 285 24.05 -7.10 -15.87
N SER A 286 23.57 -8.13 -15.17
CA SER A 286 22.15 -8.52 -15.20
C SER A 286 21.28 -7.52 -14.44
N THR A 287 19.96 -7.59 -14.65
CA THR A 287 18.99 -6.81 -13.87
C THR A 287 18.08 -7.73 -13.07
N VAL A 288 17.72 -7.28 -11.88
CA VAL A 288 16.76 -7.93 -10.99
C VAL A 288 15.69 -6.93 -10.59
N LEU A 289 14.51 -7.41 -10.22
CA LEU A 289 13.45 -6.56 -9.70
C LEU A 289 13.55 -6.40 -8.19
N GLN A 290 13.40 -5.16 -7.74
CA GLN A 290 13.19 -4.77 -6.35
C GLN A 290 11.84 -4.05 -6.24
N LEU A 291 11.16 -4.23 -5.13
CA LEU A 291 9.93 -3.53 -4.79
C LEU A 291 10.17 -2.78 -3.49
N GLN A 292 10.14 -1.46 -3.54
CA GLN A 292 10.03 -0.64 -2.35
C GLN A 292 8.61 -0.11 -2.21
N TYR A 293 8.12 0.03 -0.98
CA TYR A 293 6.90 0.78 -0.76
C TYR A 293 6.98 1.61 0.51
N THR A 294 6.23 2.70 0.51
CA THR A 294 5.85 3.46 1.69
C THR A 294 4.33 3.52 1.74
N GLN A 295 3.77 3.33 2.93
CA GLN A 295 2.33 3.41 3.16
C GLN A 295 2.08 4.16 4.45
N THR A 296 1.27 5.21 4.37
CA THR A 296 0.78 5.95 5.52
C THR A 296 -0.72 5.68 5.69
N VAL A 297 -1.11 5.14 6.84
CA VAL A 297 -2.50 5.03 7.26
C VAL A 297 -2.75 6.07 8.34
N LEU A 298 -3.81 6.87 8.19
CA LEU A 298 -4.26 7.78 9.25
C LEU A 298 -5.34 7.09 10.08
N LEU A 299 -5.06 6.91 11.38
CA LEU A 299 -6.07 6.49 12.35
C LEU A 299 -6.52 7.70 13.16
N ASP A 300 -7.82 7.86 13.36
CA ASP A 300 -8.40 8.86 14.23
C ASP A 300 -8.84 8.21 15.55
N PHE A 301 -8.29 8.70 16.66
CA PHE A 301 -8.75 8.38 18.03
C PHE A 301 -8.22 9.41 19.02
N GLY A 302 -8.87 9.54 20.18
CA GLY A 302 -8.39 10.46 21.23
C GLY A 302 -8.35 11.94 20.82
N GLY A 303 -9.09 12.33 19.77
CA GLY A 303 -9.14 13.70 19.23
C GLY A 303 -7.99 14.08 18.31
N LEU A 304 -7.12 13.14 17.94
CA LEU A 304 -6.00 13.34 17.02
C LEU A 304 -6.08 12.37 15.84
N SER A 305 -5.45 12.76 14.74
CA SER A 305 -5.07 11.88 13.64
C SER A 305 -3.64 11.39 13.87
N TRP A 306 -3.46 10.09 13.73
CA TRP A 306 -2.23 9.37 14.05
C TRP A 306 -1.68 8.73 12.77
N PRO A 307 -0.56 9.22 12.22
CA PRO A 307 0.08 8.61 11.06
C PRO A 307 0.76 7.28 11.43
N HIS A 308 0.38 6.22 10.74
CA HIS A 308 0.97 4.89 10.83
C HIS A 308 1.75 4.66 9.55
N VAL A 309 3.07 4.55 9.66
CA VAL A 309 3.94 4.43 8.49
C VAL A 309 4.54 3.04 8.43
N SER A 310 4.35 2.39 7.29
CA SER A 310 4.95 1.10 6.93
C SER A 310 5.84 1.30 5.72
N VAL A 311 7.07 0.83 5.81
CA VAL A 311 8.04 0.86 4.71
C VAL A 311 8.72 -0.49 4.56
N ALA A 312 8.97 -0.94 3.33
CA ALA A 312 9.74 -2.16 3.11
C ALA A 312 10.48 -2.15 1.78
N THR A 313 11.55 -2.94 1.72
CA THR A 313 12.28 -3.28 0.48
C THR A 313 12.23 -4.79 0.28
N LEU A 314 11.70 -5.24 -0.85
CA LEU A 314 11.52 -6.64 -1.20
C LEU A 314 12.23 -6.97 -2.52
N ARG A 315 12.72 -8.19 -2.65
CA ARG A 315 13.25 -8.75 -3.90
C ARG A 315 12.29 -9.80 -4.44
N GLN A 316 12.15 -9.84 -5.76
CA GLN A 316 11.43 -10.92 -6.41
C GLN A 316 12.23 -12.22 -6.26
N VAL A 317 11.64 -13.22 -5.60
CA VAL A 317 12.28 -14.53 -5.37
C VAL A 317 11.74 -15.62 -6.27
N SER A 318 10.60 -15.37 -6.92
CA SER A 318 10.03 -16.21 -7.97
C SER A 318 9.23 -15.35 -8.91
N ALA A 319 9.53 -15.45 -10.21
CA ALA A 319 8.67 -14.85 -11.23
C ALA A 319 7.31 -15.56 -11.25
N GLY A 320 6.23 -14.79 -11.37
CA GLY A 320 4.88 -15.31 -11.61
C GLY A 320 4.67 -15.59 -13.10
N SER A 321 3.79 -16.56 -13.40
CA SER A 321 3.28 -16.80 -14.76
C SER A 321 2.20 -15.81 -15.14
#